data_AF-A0A0G0Y8E6-F1
#
_entry.id   AF-A0A0G0Y8E6-F1
#
_cell.length_a   1.000
_cell.length_b   1.000
_cell.length_c   1.000
_cell.angle_alpha   90.00
_cell.angle_beta   90.00
_cell.angle_gamma   90.00
#
_symmetry.space_group_name_H-M   'P 1'
#
loop_
_entity.id
_entity.type
_entity.pdbx_description
1 polymer ?
#
loop_
_entity_poly.entity_id
_entity_poly.type
_entity_poly.pdbx_seq_one_letter_code
_entity_poly.pdbx_strand_id
1 'polypeptide(L)'
;MACNKCKLGRWGRHRNGTPRWRCKICGLTKSREKPRPAYGLLKRYLLDGDTCEQLAADKRVHSDTIRRQLHPIFDSPPSFPDRLDIPQPCWLITDATHFKRWGCLLVTKATGVKHPLAVSFYDKECFETVAEHLKPLEKLAVAGFTTDGKRGLVMAHRLLFPDTGHQRCLVHIRMKVQTLLTCHPKLSGGQDLLALSAKLMQVTSTDQAQNWWADFCSWREQYQLVLTQRTYRGKSWWYTHRNLRRAWKHIENAADSLFVFLAYSNSVSHTNHLEGLFGQRKPALARHRGLSRHRVANALLWTFYLRHRYPRVS
;
A
#
# COMPACT_ATOMS: atom_id res chain seq x y z
N MET A 1 26.02 43.39 -0.74
CA MET A 1 25.58 44.49 0.14
C MET A 1 24.09 44.33 0.44
N ALA A 2 23.71 44.17 1.71
CA ALA A 2 22.31 43.96 2.10
C ALA A 2 21.63 45.31 2.41
N CYS A 3 20.57 45.64 1.67
CA CYS A 3 19.72 46.79 1.98
C CYS A 3 18.74 46.40 3.10
N ASN A 4 19.07 46.73 4.35
CA ASN A 4 18.34 46.24 5.53
C ASN A 4 17.26 47.20 6.07
N LYS A 5 17.08 48.40 5.50
CA LYS A 5 16.15 49.42 6.07
C LYS A 5 15.23 50.14 5.08
N CYS A 6 15.29 49.87 3.77
CA CYS A 6 14.49 50.62 2.81
C CYS A 6 13.20 49.88 2.42
N LYS A 7 12.08 50.60 2.35
CA LYS A 7 10.81 50.07 1.84
C LYS A 7 10.96 49.62 0.38
N LEU A 8 10.68 48.35 0.13
CA LEU A 8 10.67 47.77 -1.22
C LEU A 8 9.34 48.05 -1.92
N GLY A 9 9.41 48.57 -3.15
CA GLY A 9 8.25 48.77 -4.02
C GLY A 9 8.13 47.64 -5.04
N ARG A 10 6.90 47.30 -5.44
CA ARG A 10 6.66 46.31 -6.50
C ARG A 10 7.16 46.87 -7.85
N TRP A 11 8.03 46.14 -8.53
CA TRP A 11 8.76 46.58 -9.72
C TRP A 11 8.68 45.51 -10.82
N GLY A 12 7.44 45.21 -11.25
CA GLY A 12 7.16 44.28 -12.34
C GLY A 12 7.14 42.80 -11.96
N ARG A 13 7.21 41.92 -12.98
CA ARG A 13 7.23 40.45 -12.85
C ARG A 13 8.37 39.87 -13.69
N HIS A 14 8.94 38.74 -13.27
CA HIS A 14 9.81 37.91 -14.12
C HIS A 14 9.00 37.23 -15.23
N ARG A 15 9.66 36.69 -16.27
CA ARG A 15 9.01 35.91 -17.34
C ARG A 15 8.16 34.73 -16.82
N ASN A 16 8.52 34.17 -15.65
CA ASN A 16 7.75 33.12 -14.96
C ASN A 16 6.61 33.65 -14.05
N GLY A 17 6.23 34.92 -14.18
CA GLY A 17 5.12 35.54 -13.43
C GLY A 17 5.45 35.98 -12.00
N THR A 18 6.65 35.71 -11.49
CA THR A 18 7.04 36.04 -10.10
C THR A 18 7.21 37.55 -9.92
N PRO A 19 6.56 38.21 -8.93
CA PRO A 19 6.70 39.64 -8.70
C PRO A 19 8.12 40.01 -8.27
N ARG A 20 8.67 41.02 -8.92
CA ARG A 20 9.96 41.64 -8.60
C ARG A 20 9.75 42.81 -7.64
N TRP A 21 10.68 43.00 -6.74
CA TRP A 21 10.68 44.10 -5.79
C TRP A 21 11.96 44.89 -5.96
N ARG A 22 11.87 46.22 -5.93
CA ARG A 22 13.03 47.10 -6.04
C ARG A 22 13.04 48.08 -4.88
N CYS A 23 14.21 48.28 -4.30
CA CYS A 23 14.43 49.36 -3.35
C CYS A 23 14.38 50.69 -4.09
N LYS A 24 13.53 51.61 -3.62
CA LYS A 24 13.38 52.94 -4.22
C LYS A 24 14.60 53.85 -4.00
N ILE A 25 15.46 53.52 -3.03
CA ILE A 25 16.59 54.36 -2.61
C ILE A 25 17.90 53.88 -3.22
N CYS A 26 18.23 52.59 -3.05
CA CYS A 26 19.51 52.04 -3.53
C CYS A 26 19.39 51.22 -4.83
N GLY A 27 18.20 51.14 -5.42
CA GLY A 27 17.99 50.46 -6.70
C GLY A 27 18.10 48.93 -6.66
N LEU A 28 18.48 48.32 -5.53
CA LEU A 28 18.64 46.88 -5.38
C LEU A 28 17.33 46.14 -5.65
N THR A 29 17.38 45.14 -6.52
CA THR A 29 16.23 44.28 -6.83
C THR A 29 16.27 43.00 -5.99
N LYS A 30 15.14 42.61 -5.42
CA LYS A 30 14.96 41.36 -4.68
C LYS A 30 13.76 40.62 -5.27
N SER A 31 13.95 39.36 -5.63
CA SER A 31 12.87 38.43 -5.95
C SER A 31 12.46 37.70 -4.67
N ARG A 32 11.16 37.64 -4.38
CA ARG A 32 10.66 36.75 -3.34
C ARG A 32 10.57 35.36 -3.95
N GLU A 33 11.60 34.54 -3.77
CA GLU A 33 11.50 33.12 -4.12
C GLU A 33 10.38 32.50 -3.28
N LYS A 34 9.51 31.69 -3.90
CA LYS A 34 8.63 30.83 -3.11
C LYS A 34 9.54 29.98 -2.21
N PRO A 35 9.30 29.91 -0.89
CA PRO A 35 10.08 29.05 -0.03
C PRO A 35 10.06 27.65 -0.62
N ARG A 36 11.23 27.13 -1.01
CA ARG A 36 11.34 25.75 -1.45
C ARG A 36 10.85 24.87 -0.31
N PRO A 37 10.08 23.80 -0.59
CA PRO A 37 9.68 22.86 0.45
C PRO A 37 10.93 22.44 1.21
N ALA A 38 10.90 22.51 2.54
CA ALA A 38 12.03 22.18 3.37
C ALA A 38 12.23 20.65 3.39
N TYR A 39 12.55 20.04 2.25
CA TYR A 39 12.64 18.58 2.10
C TYR A 39 13.61 17.95 3.09
N GLY A 40 14.70 18.65 3.44
CA GLY A 40 15.61 18.19 4.50
C GLY A 40 14.93 18.14 5.87
N LEU A 41 14.13 19.16 6.22
CA LEU A 41 13.36 19.17 7.47
C LEU A 41 12.29 18.08 7.46
N LEU A 42 11.59 17.93 6.34
CA LEU A 42 10.54 16.93 6.15
C LEU A 42 11.09 15.50 6.21
N LYS A 43 12.27 15.26 5.61
CA LYS A 43 13.00 13.99 5.67
C LYS A 43 13.33 13.64 7.11
N ARG A 44 13.90 14.57 7.87
CA ARG A 44 14.24 14.35 9.27
C ARG A 44 13.01 14.03 10.12
N TYR A 45 11.93 14.77 9.91
CA TYR A 45 10.67 14.56 10.61
C TYR A 45 10.01 13.21 10.28
N LEU A 46 9.86 12.86 9.01
CA LEU A 46 9.11 11.66 8.58
C LEU A 46 9.95 10.39 8.49
N LEU A 47 11.19 10.47 8.00
CA LEU A 47 12.03 9.31 7.74
C LEU A 47 13.01 9.01 8.87
N ASP A 48 13.71 10.03 9.37
CA ASP A 48 14.71 9.87 10.43
C ASP A 48 14.02 9.77 11.80
N GLY A 49 12.87 10.41 11.95
CA GLY A 49 11.98 10.24 13.09
C GLY A 49 12.05 11.33 14.14
N ASP A 50 12.73 12.43 13.84
CA ASP A 50 12.94 13.53 14.77
C ASP A 50 11.61 14.20 15.14
N THR A 51 11.44 14.52 16.43
CA THR A 51 10.29 15.29 16.89
C THR A 51 10.46 16.78 16.56
N CYS A 52 9.36 17.55 16.67
CA CYS A 52 9.44 19.00 16.48
C CYS A 52 10.40 19.66 17.49
N GLU A 53 10.51 19.10 18.70
CA GLU A 53 11.39 19.56 19.77
C GLU A 53 12.86 19.33 19.41
N GLN A 54 13.21 18.14 18.92
CA GLN A 54 14.57 17.82 18.48
C GLN A 54 15.00 18.70 17.30
N LEU A 55 14.12 18.85 16.30
CA LEU A 55 14.37 19.73 15.16
C LEU A 55 14.50 21.22 15.53
N ALA A 56 13.78 21.63 16.58
CA ALA A 56 13.79 22.99 17.08
C ALA A 56 15.07 23.30 17.87
N ALA A 57 15.52 22.36 18.71
CA ALA A 57 16.79 22.45 19.43
C ALA A 57 17.97 22.62 18.45
N ASP A 58 18.05 21.79 17.42
CA ASP A 58 19.09 21.86 16.39
C ASP A 58 19.14 23.19 15.66
N LYS A 59 17.96 23.76 15.39
CA LYS A 59 17.83 25.04 14.69
C LYS A 59 17.84 26.25 15.62
N ARG A 60 17.90 26.05 16.94
CA ARG A 60 17.80 27.10 17.97
C ARG A 60 16.55 27.98 17.79
N VAL A 61 15.41 27.35 17.55
CA VAL A 61 14.10 28.02 17.40
C VAL A 61 13.04 27.38 18.31
N HIS A 62 11.89 28.03 18.45
CA HIS A 62 10.74 27.40 19.12
C HIS A 62 10.15 26.24 18.30
N SER A 63 9.63 25.21 18.97
CA SER A 63 9.00 24.03 18.32
C SER A 63 7.83 24.41 17.39
N ASP A 64 7.09 25.46 17.73
CA ASP A 64 6.02 25.98 16.86
C ASP A 64 6.52 26.56 15.54
N THR A 65 7.77 27.02 15.48
CA THR A 65 8.38 27.45 14.22
C THR A 65 8.58 26.26 13.29
N ILE A 66 8.93 25.08 13.82
CA ILE A 66 9.01 23.83 13.05
C ILE A 66 7.61 23.38 12.61
N ARG A 67 6.63 23.39 13.51
CA ARG A 67 5.23 23.05 13.17
C ARG A 67 4.67 23.93 12.07
N ARG A 68 4.88 25.25 12.15
CA ARG A 68 4.46 26.22 11.10
C ARG A 68 5.12 25.99 9.74
N GLN A 69 6.33 25.43 9.71
CA GLN A 69 7.00 25.05 8.46
C GLN A 69 6.47 23.73 7.89
N LEU A 70 6.16 22.75 8.74
CA LEU A 70 5.75 21.40 8.32
C LEU A 70 4.25 21.30 7.99
N HIS A 71 3.37 21.87 8.81
CA HIS A 71 1.91 21.68 8.68
C HIS A 71 1.36 22.04 7.29
N PRO A 72 1.75 23.17 6.65
CA PRO A 72 1.26 23.50 5.31
C PRO A 72 1.64 22.47 4.24
N ILE A 73 2.74 21.72 4.44
CA ILE A 73 3.16 20.66 3.52
C ILE A 73 2.17 19.48 3.56
N PHE A 74 1.58 19.21 4.73
CA PHE A 74 0.60 18.13 4.91
C PHE A 74 -0.82 18.50 4.52
N ASP A 75 -1.06 19.74 4.09
CA ASP A 75 -2.37 20.16 3.57
C ASP A 75 -2.56 19.75 2.11
N SER A 76 -1.53 19.23 1.45
CA SER A 76 -1.64 18.67 0.09
C SER A 76 -0.73 17.44 -0.09
N PRO A 77 -1.13 16.46 -0.91
CA PRO A 77 -0.28 15.32 -1.24
C PRO A 77 0.91 15.75 -2.12
N PRO A 78 2.02 14.98 -2.12
CA PRO A 78 3.08 15.17 -3.10
C PRO A 78 2.61 14.78 -4.51
N SER A 79 3.22 15.39 -5.53
CA SER A 79 3.18 14.86 -6.89
C SER A 79 4.26 13.78 -7.04
N PHE A 80 3.87 12.56 -7.37
CA PHE A 80 4.81 11.49 -7.69
C PHE A 80 5.41 11.72 -9.08
N PRO A 81 6.71 11.44 -9.29
CA PRO A 81 7.35 11.66 -10.58
C PRO A 81 6.81 10.70 -11.66
N ASP A 82 6.66 11.23 -12.87
CA ASP A 82 6.06 10.50 -14.02
C ASP A 82 6.98 9.44 -14.64
N ARG A 83 8.29 9.48 -14.34
CA ARG A 83 9.28 8.60 -14.97
C ARG A 83 9.84 7.60 -13.97
N LEU A 84 9.31 6.39 -14.02
CA LEU A 84 9.97 5.19 -13.54
C LEU A 84 10.30 4.35 -14.78
N ASP A 85 11.55 3.88 -14.87
CA ASP A 85 11.91 2.85 -15.85
C ASP A 85 11.26 1.55 -15.39
N ILE A 86 10.04 1.29 -15.88
CA ILE A 86 9.23 0.13 -15.54
C ILE A 86 9.47 -0.93 -16.61
N PRO A 87 10.01 -2.11 -16.27
CA PRO A 87 10.11 -3.23 -17.21
C PRO A 87 8.73 -3.60 -17.73
N GLN A 88 8.56 -3.77 -19.04
CA GLN A 88 7.28 -4.11 -19.66
C GLN A 88 7.45 -5.34 -20.58
N PRO A 89 6.51 -6.31 -20.55
CA PRO A 89 5.31 -6.34 -19.70
C PRO A 89 5.65 -6.58 -18.22
N CYS A 90 4.90 -5.94 -17.33
CA CYS A 90 5.15 -5.99 -15.88
C CYS A 90 4.14 -6.88 -15.15
N TRP A 91 4.54 -7.39 -13.98
CA TRP A 91 3.64 -8.05 -13.03
C TRP A 91 3.30 -7.11 -11.89
N LEU A 92 2.04 -6.75 -11.73
CA LEU A 92 1.59 -5.82 -10.69
C LEU A 92 1.34 -6.53 -9.35
N ILE A 93 1.61 -5.84 -8.26
CA ILE A 93 1.34 -6.27 -6.90
C ILE A 93 0.59 -5.12 -6.24
N THR A 94 -0.67 -5.35 -5.86
CA THR A 94 -1.52 -4.34 -5.23
C THR A 94 -2.06 -4.86 -3.91
N ASP A 95 -1.90 -4.06 -2.86
CA ASP A 95 -2.40 -4.38 -1.53
C ASP A 95 -2.79 -3.10 -0.78
N ALA A 96 -3.61 -3.28 0.24
CA ALA A 96 -4.35 -2.23 0.91
C ALA A 96 -4.22 -2.36 2.44
N THR A 97 -3.60 -1.37 3.08
CA THR A 97 -3.50 -1.35 4.55
C THR A 97 -4.55 -0.42 5.17
N HIS A 98 -5.32 -0.96 6.11
CA HIS A 98 -6.42 -0.27 6.74
C HIS A 98 -6.00 0.49 8.01
N PHE A 99 -6.54 1.70 8.18
CA PHE A 99 -6.39 2.56 9.34
C PHE A 99 -7.72 2.63 10.10
N LYS A 100 -8.07 1.54 10.76
CA LYS A 100 -9.35 1.37 11.47
C LYS A 100 -10.53 1.65 10.52
N ARG A 101 -11.45 2.54 10.89
CA ARG A 101 -12.67 2.88 10.11
C ARG A 101 -12.57 4.19 9.34
N TRP A 102 -11.40 4.81 9.25
CA TRP A 102 -11.27 6.15 8.66
C TRP A 102 -10.39 6.23 7.41
N GLY A 103 -9.73 5.14 7.02
CA GLY A 103 -9.01 5.15 5.75
C GLY A 103 -8.28 3.88 5.41
N CYS A 104 -7.83 3.84 4.16
CA CYS A 104 -7.10 2.77 3.53
C CYS A 104 -5.97 3.35 2.67
N LEU A 105 -4.77 2.82 2.84
CA LEU A 105 -3.59 3.13 2.03
C LEU A 105 -3.43 2.04 0.97
N LEU A 106 -3.65 2.40 -0.29
CA LEU A 106 -3.43 1.55 -1.45
C LEU A 106 -2.01 1.77 -1.99
N VAL A 107 -1.32 0.68 -2.27
CA VAL A 107 0.01 0.69 -2.87
C VAL A 107 0.03 -0.31 -4.00
N THR A 108 0.44 0.14 -5.19
CA THR A 108 0.72 -0.73 -6.34
C THR A 108 2.18 -0.64 -6.71
N LYS A 109 2.78 -1.79 -6.98
CA LYS A 109 4.19 -1.96 -7.34
C LYS A 109 4.30 -2.97 -8.49
N ALA A 110 5.37 -2.91 -9.28
CA ALA A 110 5.73 -3.98 -10.21
C ALA A 110 6.90 -4.84 -9.69
N THR A 111 6.94 -6.11 -10.06
CA THR A 111 8.13 -6.96 -9.83
C THR A 111 9.38 -6.33 -10.46
N GLY A 112 10.53 -6.48 -9.81
CA GLY A 112 11.80 -5.89 -10.27
C GLY A 112 11.95 -4.38 -10.02
N VAL A 113 10.86 -3.65 -9.77
CA VAL A 113 10.92 -2.23 -9.43
C VAL A 113 11.16 -2.09 -7.92
N LYS A 114 11.95 -1.11 -7.45
CA LYS A 114 12.16 -0.89 -5.99
C LYS A 114 11.05 -0.05 -5.38
N HIS A 115 10.60 0.99 -6.08
CA HIS A 115 9.62 1.96 -5.60
C HIS A 115 8.20 1.60 -6.05
N PRO A 116 7.16 2.02 -5.31
CA PRO A 116 5.78 1.90 -5.78
C PRO A 116 5.55 2.69 -7.06
N LEU A 117 4.68 2.16 -7.91
CA LEU A 117 4.21 2.82 -9.12
C LEU A 117 3.05 3.77 -8.82
N ALA A 118 2.18 3.38 -7.88
CA ALA A 118 1.08 4.20 -7.40
C ALA A 118 0.94 4.08 -5.88
N VAL A 119 0.60 5.20 -5.23
CA VAL A 119 0.29 5.27 -3.81
C VAL A 119 -0.86 6.24 -3.62
N SER A 120 -1.96 5.76 -3.04
CA SER A 120 -3.15 6.57 -2.79
C SER A 120 -3.71 6.31 -1.41
N PHE A 121 -4.40 7.29 -0.85
CA PHE A 121 -5.12 7.15 0.42
C PHE A 121 -6.59 7.50 0.20
N TYR A 122 -7.48 6.61 0.60
CA TYR A 122 -8.93 6.77 0.48
C TYR A 122 -9.63 6.42 1.79
N ASP A 123 -10.86 6.87 1.96
CA ASP A 123 -11.65 6.54 3.16
C ASP A 123 -12.07 5.06 3.19
N LYS A 124 -12.26 4.46 2.01
CA LYS A 124 -12.70 3.07 1.83
C LYS A 124 -11.97 2.43 0.67
N GLU A 125 -11.77 1.12 0.77
CA GLU A 125 -11.33 0.28 -0.33
C GLU A 125 -12.56 -0.28 -1.04
N CYS A 126 -12.82 0.24 -2.24
CA CYS A 126 -13.92 -0.20 -3.11
C CYS A 126 -13.46 -0.18 -4.57
N PHE A 127 -14.29 -0.69 -5.46
CA PHE A 127 -13.96 -0.78 -6.88
C PHE A 127 -13.54 0.58 -7.47
N GLU A 128 -14.30 1.64 -7.17
CA GLU A 128 -14.10 2.99 -7.70
C GLU A 128 -12.76 3.58 -7.26
N THR A 129 -12.46 3.51 -5.96
CA THR A 129 -11.20 4.04 -5.40
C THR A 129 -9.98 3.27 -5.90
N VAL A 130 -10.13 1.97 -6.17
CA VAL A 130 -9.04 1.15 -6.71
C VAL A 130 -8.86 1.43 -8.21
N ALA A 131 -9.93 1.62 -8.97
CA ALA A 131 -9.84 2.02 -10.37
C ALA A 131 -9.15 3.38 -10.51
N GLU A 132 -9.50 4.36 -9.68
CA GLU A 132 -8.80 5.65 -9.63
C GLU A 132 -7.32 5.51 -9.24
N HIS A 133 -7.01 4.64 -8.27
CA HIS A 133 -5.63 4.36 -7.86
C HIS A 133 -4.78 3.79 -9.00
N LEU A 134 -5.37 2.93 -9.83
CA LEU A 134 -4.68 2.24 -10.92
C LEU A 134 -4.68 3.04 -12.23
N LYS A 135 -5.56 4.03 -12.39
CA LYS A 135 -5.69 4.85 -13.61
C LYS A 135 -4.35 5.43 -14.12
N PRO A 136 -3.43 5.93 -13.28
CA PRO A 136 -2.13 6.41 -13.76
C PRO A 136 -1.27 5.32 -14.45
N LEU A 137 -1.61 4.06 -14.25
CA LEU A 137 -0.91 2.89 -14.77
C LEU A 137 -1.60 2.28 -16.00
N GLU A 138 -2.71 2.85 -16.48
CA GLU A 138 -3.55 2.29 -17.56
C GLU A 138 -2.80 2.05 -18.88
N LYS A 139 -1.69 2.77 -19.11
CA LYS A 139 -0.87 2.68 -20.32
C LYS A 139 0.26 1.65 -20.22
N LEU A 140 0.44 1.01 -19.07
CA LEU A 140 1.47 -0.01 -18.91
C LEU A 140 1.03 -1.32 -19.56
N ALA A 141 1.96 -1.98 -20.24
CA ALA A 141 1.79 -3.38 -20.58
C ALA A 141 1.91 -4.22 -19.29
N VAL A 142 0.80 -4.86 -18.89
CA VAL A 142 0.70 -5.69 -17.70
C VAL A 142 0.51 -7.15 -18.15
N ALA A 143 1.35 -8.07 -17.65
CA ALA A 143 1.20 -9.50 -17.91
C ALA A 143 0.19 -10.16 -16.96
N GLY A 144 0.14 -9.67 -15.72
CA GLY A 144 -0.65 -10.25 -14.64
C GLY A 144 -0.52 -9.45 -13.36
N PHE A 145 -1.27 -9.83 -12.34
CA PHE A 145 -1.29 -9.09 -11.08
C PHE A 145 -1.59 -9.98 -9.87
N THR A 146 -1.04 -9.59 -8.71
CA THR A 146 -1.25 -10.25 -7.42
C THR A 146 -1.99 -9.35 -6.44
N THR A 147 -3.09 -9.87 -5.84
CA THR A 147 -3.90 -9.16 -4.83
C THR A 147 -4.30 -10.06 -3.65
N ASP A 148 -4.91 -9.51 -2.59
CA ASP A 148 -5.55 -10.29 -1.52
C ASP A 148 -6.84 -11.05 -1.98
N GLY A 149 -7.29 -10.79 -3.21
CA GLY A 149 -8.47 -11.39 -3.82
C GLY A 149 -9.79 -10.72 -3.42
N LYS A 150 -9.77 -9.50 -2.86
CA LYS A 150 -11.00 -8.73 -2.68
C LYS A 150 -11.63 -8.39 -4.03
N ARG A 151 -12.96 -8.61 -4.11
CA ARG A 151 -13.73 -8.45 -5.34
C ARG A 151 -13.54 -7.07 -5.99
N GLY A 152 -13.56 -5.99 -5.21
CA GLY A 152 -13.35 -4.63 -5.73
C GLY A 152 -11.97 -4.43 -6.35
N LEU A 153 -10.92 -5.00 -5.73
CA LEU A 153 -9.55 -4.95 -6.26
C LEU A 153 -9.45 -5.70 -7.59
N VAL A 154 -9.96 -6.93 -7.63
CA VAL A 154 -9.91 -7.79 -8.81
C VAL A 154 -10.71 -7.18 -9.97
N MET A 155 -11.90 -6.63 -9.69
CA MET A 155 -12.71 -5.97 -10.70
C MET A 155 -12.04 -4.73 -11.29
N ALA A 156 -11.38 -3.91 -10.46
CA ALA A 156 -10.68 -2.72 -10.93
C ALA A 156 -9.46 -3.07 -11.80
N HIS A 157 -8.70 -4.10 -11.41
CA HIS A 157 -7.61 -4.61 -12.26
C HIS A 157 -8.14 -5.14 -13.59
N ARG A 158 -9.20 -5.96 -13.59
CA ARG A 158 -9.80 -6.47 -14.83
C ARG A 158 -10.40 -5.37 -15.72
N LEU A 159 -10.88 -4.28 -15.15
CA LEU A 159 -11.35 -3.13 -15.92
C LEU A 159 -10.21 -2.49 -16.73
N LEU A 160 -9.05 -2.31 -16.10
CA LEU A 160 -7.91 -1.61 -16.71
C LEU A 160 -6.97 -2.55 -17.47
N PHE A 161 -6.95 -3.83 -17.12
CA PHE A 161 -6.06 -4.85 -17.65
C PHE A 161 -6.85 -6.17 -17.93
N PRO A 162 -7.75 -6.18 -18.92
CA PRO A 162 -8.77 -7.23 -19.10
C PRO A 162 -8.20 -8.63 -19.39
N ASP A 163 -7.07 -8.73 -20.09
CA ASP A 163 -6.50 -10.02 -20.53
C ASP A 163 -5.43 -10.57 -19.57
N THR A 164 -5.37 -10.05 -18.35
CA THR A 164 -4.26 -10.33 -17.42
C THR A 164 -4.62 -11.39 -16.37
N GLY A 165 -3.66 -12.27 -16.08
CA GLY A 165 -3.82 -13.31 -15.08
C GLY A 165 -3.91 -12.74 -13.66
N HIS A 166 -4.92 -13.17 -12.90
CA HIS A 166 -5.06 -12.82 -11.48
C HIS A 166 -4.48 -13.91 -10.58
N GLN A 167 -3.43 -13.55 -9.84
CA GLN A 167 -2.94 -14.35 -8.72
C GLN A 167 -3.52 -13.85 -7.40
N ARG A 168 -4.14 -14.75 -6.64
CA ARG A 168 -4.50 -14.45 -5.26
C ARG A 168 -3.31 -14.74 -4.33
N CYS A 169 -3.04 -13.80 -3.44
CA CYS A 169 -1.92 -13.88 -2.50
C CYS A 169 -2.04 -15.13 -1.59
N LEU A 170 -1.09 -16.06 -1.72
CA LEU A 170 -1.08 -17.31 -0.94
C LEU A 170 -0.92 -17.07 0.57
N VAL A 171 -0.20 -16.02 0.95
CA VAL A 171 -0.05 -15.60 2.36
C VAL A 171 -1.40 -15.20 2.95
N HIS A 172 -2.20 -14.39 2.22
CA HIS A 172 -3.54 -14.01 2.67
C HIS A 172 -4.49 -15.21 2.76
N ILE A 173 -4.39 -16.17 1.84
CA ILE A 173 -5.18 -17.41 1.91
C ILE A 173 -4.83 -18.19 3.17
N ARG A 174 -3.53 -18.43 3.41
CA ARG A 174 -3.04 -19.13 4.61
C ARG A 174 -3.44 -18.41 5.90
N MET A 175 -3.25 -17.10 5.98
CA MET A 175 -3.61 -16.30 7.16
C MET A 175 -5.11 -16.37 7.44
N LYS A 176 -5.95 -16.37 6.40
CA LYS A 176 -7.40 -16.51 6.58
C LYS A 176 -7.79 -17.89 7.10
N VAL A 177 -7.16 -18.94 6.59
CA VAL A 177 -7.33 -20.32 7.09
C VAL A 177 -6.92 -20.40 8.55
N GLN A 178 -5.74 -19.91 8.91
CA GLN A 178 -5.24 -19.85 10.29
C GLN A 178 -6.18 -19.07 11.21
N THR A 179 -6.73 -17.94 10.75
CA THR A 179 -7.70 -17.15 11.54
C THR A 179 -8.99 -17.93 11.80
N LEU A 180 -9.46 -18.72 10.83
CA LEU A 180 -10.69 -19.50 10.96
C LEU A 180 -10.51 -20.77 11.81
N LEU A 181 -9.39 -21.47 11.63
CA LEU A 181 -9.12 -22.76 12.26
C LEU A 181 -8.35 -22.65 13.58
N THR A 182 -7.75 -21.49 13.84
CA THR A 182 -6.69 -21.28 14.85
C THR A 182 -5.40 -22.04 14.53
N CYS A 183 -4.33 -21.83 15.32
CA CYS A 183 -3.08 -22.56 15.15
C CYS A 183 -3.15 -24.02 15.61
N HIS A 184 -4.13 -24.37 16.46
CA HIS A 184 -4.27 -25.70 17.05
C HIS A 184 -5.73 -26.19 16.98
N PRO A 185 -6.25 -26.46 15.76
CA PRO A 185 -7.59 -27.00 15.60
C PRO A 185 -7.72 -28.37 16.27
N LYS A 186 -8.85 -28.61 16.94
CA LYS A 186 -9.13 -29.89 17.62
C LYS A 186 -9.62 -31.00 16.67
N LEU A 187 -10.22 -30.63 15.55
CA LEU A 187 -10.76 -31.57 14.56
C LEU A 187 -9.64 -32.00 13.60
N SER A 188 -9.53 -33.29 13.31
CA SER A 188 -8.55 -33.84 12.35
C SER A 188 -8.64 -33.15 10.99
N GLY A 189 -9.84 -33.01 10.44
CA GLY A 189 -10.03 -32.28 9.17
C GLY A 189 -9.59 -30.81 9.21
N GLY A 190 -9.60 -30.18 10.39
CA GLY A 190 -9.03 -28.85 10.57
C GLY A 190 -7.50 -28.84 10.63
N GLN A 191 -6.89 -29.85 11.26
CA GLN A 191 -5.44 -30.03 11.31
C GLN A 191 -4.89 -30.27 9.91
N ASP A 192 -5.54 -31.16 9.15
CA ASP A 192 -5.15 -31.51 7.79
C ASP A 192 -5.31 -30.32 6.84
N LEU A 193 -6.42 -29.58 6.91
CA LEU A 193 -6.61 -28.39 6.10
C LEU A 193 -5.59 -27.29 6.43
N LEU A 194 -5.23 -27.14 7.71
CA LEU A 194 -4.20 -26.21 8.14
C LEU A 194 -2.83 -26.61 7.54
N ALA A 195 -2.50 -27.90 7.57
CA ALA A 195 -1.28 -28.42 6.95
C ALA A 195 -1.27 -28.21 5.42
N LEU A 196 -2.37 -28.49 4.72
CA LEU A 196 -2.52 -28.20 3.30
C LEU A 196 -2.32 -26.71 2.99
N SER A 197 -2.91 -25.82 3.79
CA SER A 197 -2.73 -24.38 3.61
C SER A 197 -1.28 -23.91 3.83
N ALA A 198 -0.51 -24.62 4.65
CA ALA A 198 0.91 -24.33 4.83
C ALA A 198 1.75 -24.79 3.62
N LYS A 199 1.40 -25.96 3.05
CA LYS A 199 2.04 -26.50 1.83
C LYS A 199 1.90 -25.58 0.61
N LEU A 200 0.85 -24.75 0.53
CA LEU A 200 0.69 -23.75 -0.55
C LEU A 200 1.94 -22.91 -0.77
N MET A 201 2.64 -22.54 0.32
CA MET A 201 3.83 -21.69 0.26
C MET A 201 5.06 -22.38 -0.34
N GLN A 202 5.01 -23.70 -0.53
CA GLN A 202 6.12 -24.51 -1.03
C GLN A 202 5.95 -24.86 -2.52
N VAL A 203 4.79 -24.56 -3.10
CA VAL A 203 4.51 -24.85 -4.51
C VAL A 203 5.29 -23.90 -5.41
N THR A 204 6.14 -24.45 -6.27
CA THR A 204 6.97 -23.71 -7.23
C THR A 204 6.90 -24.25 -8.66
N SER A 205 6.18 -25.36 -8.88
CA SER A 205 5.99 -25.96 -10.21
C SER A 205 4.54 -26.38 -10.45
N THR A 206 4.18 -26.56 -11.73
CA THR A 206 2.85 -27.00 -12.15
C THR A 206 2.51 -28.39 -11.61
N ASP A 207 3.48 -29.31 -11.58
CA ASP A 207 3.28 -30.66 -11.03
C ASP A 207 2.99 -30.61 -9.52
N GLN A 208 3.70 -29.75 -8.78
CA GLN A 208 3.42 -29.54 -7.36
C GLN A 208 2.03 -28.92 -7.14
N ALA A 209 1.60 -28.00 -8.01
CA ALA A 209 0.26 -27.43 -7.96
C ALA A 209 -0.83 -28.48 -8.21
N GLN A 210 -0.63 -29.37 -9.18
CA GLN A 210 -1.54 -30.48 -9.46
C GLN A 210 -1.63 -31.44 -8.28
N ASN A 211 -0.49 -31.86 -7.74
CA ASN A 211 -0.44 -32.72 -6.55
C ASN A 211 -1.13 -32.07 -5.35
N TRP A 212 -0.88 -30.77 -5.12
CA TRP A 212 -1.55 -30.03 -4.04
C TRP A 212 -3.07 -29.99 -4.23
N TRP A 213 -3.53 -29.80 -5.47
CA TRP A 213 -4.97 -29.78 -5.77
C TRP A 213 -5.61 -31.16 -5.57
N ALA A 214 -4.92 -32.23 -5.98
CA ALA A 214 -5.36 -33.61 -5.73
C ALA A 214 -5.48 -33.88 -4.22
N ASP A 215 -4.45 -33.55 -3.43
CA ASP A 215 -4.47 -33.66 -1.97
C ASP A 215 -5.67 -32.89 -1.35
N PHE A 216 -5.94 -31.68 -1.84
CA PHE A 216 -7.05 -30.86 -1.38
C PHE A 216 -8.43 -31.47 -1.72
N CYS A 217 -8.56 -32.05 -2.91
CA CYS A 217 -9.77 -32.78 -3.33
C CYS A 217 -9.99 -34.03 -2.48
N SER A 218 -8.96 -34.85 -2.27
CA SER A 218 -9.02 -36.03 -1.41
C SER A 218 -9.38 -35.67 0.03
N TRP A 219 -8.79 -34.60 0.57
CA TRP A 219 -9.16 -34.08 1.89
C TRP A 219 -10.65 -33.68 1.95
N ARG A 220 -11.16 -32.97 0.92
CA ARG A 220 -12.57 -32.56 0.88
C ARG A 220 -13.50 -33.77 0.90
N GLU A 221 -13.16 -34.82 0.16
CA GLU A 221 -13.92 -36.07 0.09
C GLU A 221 -13.92 -36.79 1.44
N GLN A 222 -12.72 -37.00 2.02
CA GLN A 222 -12.56 -37.64 3.33
C GLN A 222 -13.38 -36.95 4.43
N TYR A 223 -13.44 -35.61 4.42
CA TYR A 223 -14.15 -34.83 5.42
C TYR A 223 -15.54 -34.34 4.98
N GLN A 224 -16.09 -34.86 3.87
CA GLN A 224 -17.35 -34.37 3.31
C GLN A 224 -18.49 -34.39 4.31
N LEU A 225 -18.68 -35.50 5.03
CA LEU A 225 -19.73 -35.65 6.05
C LEU A 225 -19.62 -34.58 7.13
N VAL A 226 -18.40 -34.33 7.63
CA VAL A 226 -18.09 -33.29 8.63
C VAL A 226 -18.38 -31.89 8.08
N LEU A 227 -18.01 -31.62 6.83
CA LEU A 227 -18.24 -30.33 6.17
C LEU A 227 -19.72 -30.04 5.90
N THR A 228 -20.55 -31.08 5.76
CA THR A 228 -21.99 -30.97 5.52
C THR A 228 -22.84 -31.15 6.77
N GLN A 229 -22.26 -31.57 7.89
CA GLN A 229 -22.98 -31.79 9.15
C GLN A 229 -23.72 -30.53 9.59
N ARG A 230 -24.98 -30.71 10.02
CA ARG A 230 -25.87 -29.64 10.46
C ARG A 230 -26.27 -29.84 11.91
N THR A 231 -26.29 -28.74 12.66
CA THR A 231 -26.88 -28.66 14.00
C THR A 231 -28.22 -27.94 13.88
N TYR A 232 -29.25 -28.49 14.52
CA TYR A 232 -30.61 -27.99 14.48
C TYR A 232 -31.00 -27.37 15.83
N ARG A 233 -31.79 -26.30 15.79
CA ARG A 233 -32.46 -25.68 16.94
C ARG A 233 -33.87 -25.28 16.53
N GLY A 234 -34.83 -26.17 16.80
CA GLY A 234 -36.20 -26.04 16.29
C GLY A 234 -36.21 -26.02 14.76
N LYS A 235 -36.87 -25.02 14.15
CA LYS A 235 -36.91 -24.83 12.69
C LYS A 235 -35.63 -24.24 12.08
N SER A 236 -34.71 -23.74 12.90
CA SER A 236 -33.45 -23.16 12.44
C SER A 236 -32.32 -24.19 12.43
N TRP A 237 -31.38 -24.08 11.49
CA TRP A 237 -30.20 -24.93 11.43
C TRP A 237 -28.95 -24.15 11.01
N TRP A 238 -27.79 -24.74 11.26
CA TRP A 238 -26.51 -24.25 10.74
C TRP A 238 -25.50 -25.38 10.56
N TYR A 239 -24.47 -25.17 9.74
CA TYR A 239 -23.35 -26.11 9.65
C TYR A 239 -22.64 -26.23 11.01
N THR A 240 -22.49 -27.43 11.51
CA THR A 240 -21.86 -27.69 12.82
C THR A 240 -20.45 -27.12 12.87
N HIS A 241 -19.66 -27.37 11.81
CA HIS A 241 -18.27 -26.93 11.70
C HIS A 241 -18.12 -25.70 10.79
N ARG A 242 -18.80 -24.60 11.16
CA ARG A 242 -18.87 -23.37 10.33
C ARG A 242 -17.51 -22.84 9.88
N ASN A 243 -16.53 -22.78 10.79
CA ASN A 243 -15.21 -22.23 10.48
C ASN A 243 -14.40 -23.14 9.56
N LEU A 244 -14.47 -24.47 9.75
CA LEU A 244 -13.85 -25.44 8.86
C LEU A 244 -14.41 -25.31 7.44
N ARG A 245 -15.74 -25.27 7.33
CA ARG A 245 -16.42 -25.07 6.05
C ARG A 245 -16.05 -23.74 5.39
N ARG A 246 -15.97 -22.65 6.17
CA ARG A 246 -15.55 -21.34 5.66
C ARG A 246 -14.10 -21.34 5.18
N ALA A 247 -13.19 -22.04 5.86
CA ALA A 247 -11.79 -22.16 5.45
C ALA A 247 -11.67 -22.95 4.14
N TRP A 248 -12.38 -24.06 4.04
CA TRP A 248 -12.48 -24.84 2.80
C TRP A 248 -13.01 -23.99 1.64
N LYS A 249 -14.17 -23.35 1.79
CA LYS A 249 -14.75 -22.49 0.76
C LYS A 249 -13.85 -21.31 0.40
N HIS A 250 -13.08 -20.80 1.35
CA HIS A 250 -12.15 -19.71 1.09
C HIS A 250 -11.03 -20.10 0.12
N ILE A 251 -10.52 -21.33 0.25
CA ILE A 251 -9.54 -21.91 -0.69
C ILE A 251 -10.23 -22.29 -2.01
N GLU A 252 -11.36 -22.99 -1.95
CA GLU A 252 -12.08 -23.45 -3.15
C GLU A 252 -12.48 -22.29 -4.07
N ASN A 253 -12.95 -21.18 -3.51
CA ASN A 253 -13.29 -19.99 -4.28
C ASN A 253 -12.07 -19.29 -4.91
N ALA A 254 -10.85 -19.70 -4.57
CA ALA A 254 -9.62 -19.18 -5.14
C ALA A 254 -9.00 -20.09 -6.20
N ALA A 255 -9.62 -21.23 -6.52
CA ALA A 255 -9.10 -22.28 -7.41
C ALA A 255 -8.40 -21.70 -8.65
N ASP A 256 -9.12 -20.88 -9.42
CA ASP A 256 -8.66 -20.29 -10.68
C ASP A 256 -7.55 -19.24 -10.53
N SER A 257 -7.20 -18.88 -9.29
CA SER A 257 -6.24 -17.82 -8.96
C SER A 257 -5.13 -18.26 -7.99
N LEU A 258 -5.06 -19.55 -7.65
CA LEU A 258 -4.08 -20.07 -6.68
C LEU A 258 -2.67 -20.18 -7.26
N PHE A 259 -2.56 -20.59 -8.52
CA PHE A 259 -1.28 -20.97 -9.13
C PHE A 259 -0.99 -20.25 -10.45
N VAL A 260 -1.72 -19.17 -10.74
CA VAL A 260 -1.57 -18.38 -11.98
C VAL A 260 -0.13 -17.89 -12.15
N PHE A 261 0.55 -17.55 -11.03
CA PHE A 261 1.94 -17.09 -11.06
C PHE A 261 2.89 -18.09 -11.76
N LEU A 262 2.63 -19.40 -11.72
CA LEU A 262 3.50 -20.40 -12.34
C LEU A 262 3.59 -20.27 -13.87
N ALA A 263 2.59 -19.66 -14.51
CA ALA A 263 2.55 -19.48 -15.96
C ALA A 263 3.33 -18.26 -16.48
N TYR A 264 3.83 -17.39 -15.58
CA TYR A 264 4.43 -16.11 -15.96
C TYR A 264 5.82 -15.94 -15.35
N SER A 265 6.80 -15.57 -16.18
CA SER A 265 8.13 -15.17 -15.72
C SER A 265 8.05 -13.89 -14.87
N ASN A 266 8.81 -13.82 -13.77
CA ASN A 266 8.85 -12.66 -12.86
C ASN A 266 7.52 -12.32 -12.17
N SER A 267 6.60 -13.28 -12.07
CA SER A 267 5.41 -13.18 -11.24
C SER A 267 5.71 -13.44 -9.76
N VAL A 268 4.75 -13.16 -8.89
CA VAL A 268 4.87 -13.48 -7.47
C VAL A 268 3.59 -14.08 -6.92
N SER A 269 3.70 -15.07 -6.05
CA SER A 269 2.57 -15.74 -5.41
C SER A 269 1.97 -14.95 -4.23
N HIS A 270 2.64 -13.89 -3.77
CA HIS A 270 2.25 -13.14 -2.58
C HIS A 270 2.55 -11.63 -2.63
N THR A 271 1.86 -10.85 -1.78
CA THR A 271 1.99 -9.39 -1.68
C THR A 271 3.01 -8.93 -0.62
N ASN A 272 3.81 -9.83 -0.02
CA ASN A 272 4.77 -9.48 1.05
C ASN A 272 5.77 -8.37 0.68
N HIS A 273 6.03 -8.16 -0.62
CA HIS A 273 6.79 -7.02 -1.12
C HIS A 273 6.22 -5.65 -0.68
N LEU A 274 4.94 -5.60 -0.32
CA LEU A 274 4.23 -4.42 0.18
C LEU A 274 4.17 -4.36 1.70
N GLU A 275 4.21 -5.50 2.42
CA GLU A 275 4.20 -5.52 3.89
C GLU A 275 5.35 -4.72 4.50
N GLY A 276 6.57 -4.86 3.95
CA GLY A 276 7.72 -4.05 4.36
C GLY A 276 7.53 -2.55 4.12
N LEU A 277 6.76 -2.18 3.10
CA LEU A 277 6.40 -0.78 2.84
C LEU A 277 5.38 -0.27 3.86
N PHE A 278 4.41 -1.09 4.28
CA PHE A 278 3.41 -0.70 5.27
C PHE A 278 3.98 -0.64 6.70
N GLY A 279 4.71 -1.68 7.11
CA GLY A 279 5.20 -1.88 8.48
C GLY A 279 6.14 -0.78 8.96
N GLN A 280 7.00 -0.27 8.08
CA GLN A 280 7.95 0.80 8.44
C GLN A 280 7.27 2.17 8.69
N ARG A 281 6.01 2.34 8.26
CA ARG A 281 5.35 3.67 8.18
C ARG A 281 4.35 3.94 9.30
N LYS A 282 3.66 2.90 9.79
CA LYS A 282 2.73 3.04 10.93
C LYS A 282 3.41 3.56 12.21
N PRO A 283 4.62 3.08 12.61
CA PRO A 283 5.30 3.56 13.80
C PRO A 283 5.80 5.01 13.68
N ALA A 284 6.16 5.46 12.48
CA ALA A 284 6.56 6.85 12.23
C ALA A 284 5.40 7.82 12.47
N LEU A 285 4.17 7.44 12.09
CA LEU A 285 2.97 8.22 12.41
C LEU A 285 2.60 8.19 13.90
N ALA A 286 2.82 7.06 14.57
CA ALA A 286 2.54 6.93 16.00
C ALA A 286 3.39 7.86 16.87
N ARG A 287 4.58 8.25 16.37
CA ARG A 287 5.47 9.25 16.99
C ARG A 287 4.97 10.69 16.81
N HIS A 288 4.05 10.92 15.87
CA HIS A 288 3.56 12.24 15.45
C HIS A 288 2.04 12.40 15.69
N ARG A 289 1.59 12.14 16.93
CA ARG A 289 0.16 12.08 17.30
C ARG A 289 -0.66 13.37 17.15
N GLY A 290 -0.02 14.50 16.80
CA GLY A 290 -0.67 15.82 16.69
C GLY A 290 -1.28 16.15 15.33
N LEU A 291 -1.20 15.25 14.34
CA LEU A 291 -1.73 15.49 13.00
C LEU A 291 -3.20 15.09 12.87
N SER A 292 -3.99 15.90 12.16
CA SER A 292 -5.35 15.50 11.73
C SER A 292 -5.28 14.31 10.77
N ARG A 293 -6.37 13.55 10.63
CA ARG A 293 -6.44 12.37 9.74
C ARG A 293 -6.02 12.68 8.30
N HIS A 294 -6.48 13.81 7.76
CA HIS A 294 -6.08 14.29 6.43
C HIS A 294 -4.56 14.52 6.34
N ARG A 295 -3.98 15.19 7.34
CA ARG A 295 -2.52 15.42 7.38
C ARG A 295 -1.73 14.14 7.58
N VAL A 296 -2.27 13.16 8.32
CA VAL A 296 -1.68 11.82 8.44
C VAL A 296 -1.66 11.11 7.09
N ALA A 297 -2.74 11.16 6.33
CA ALA A 297 -2.80 10.61 4.97
C ALA A 297 -1.74 11.25 4.07
N ASN A 298 -1.66 12.58 4.02
CA ASN A 298 -0.64 13.27 3.22
C ASN A 298 0.78 12.99 3.72
N ALA A 299 1.00 12.90 5.04
CA ALA A 299 2.30 12.53 5.61
C ALA A 299 2.75 11.13 5.15
N LEU A 300 1.83 10.16 5.04
CA LEU A 300 2.12 8.85 4.46
C LEU A 300 2.60 8.98 3.01
N LEU A 301 1.87 9.72 2.18
CA LEU A 301 2.22 9.94 0.77
C LEU A 301 3.59 10.63 0.64
N TRP A 302 3.83 11.68 1.44
CA TRP A 302 5.13 12.35 1.52
C TRP A 302 6.27 11.42 1.94
N THR A 303 6.01 10.44 2.80
CA THR A 303 6.99 9.41 3.18
C THR A 303 7.38 8.54 1.98
N PHE A 304 6.43 8.21 1.09
CA PHE A 304 6.74 7.49 -0.16
C PHE A 304 7.56 8.35 -1.11
N TYR A 305 7.14 9.60 -1.33
CA TYR A 305 7.84 10.55 -2.18
C TYR A 305 9.30 10.77 -1.73
N LEU A 306 9.52 11.06 -0.45
CA LEU A 306 10.86 11.34 0.07
C LEU A 306 11.80 10.15 -0.03
N ARG A 307 11.31 8.92 0.10
CA ARG A 307 12.15 7.74 -0.07
C ARG A 307 12.50 7.44 -1.51
N HIS A 308 11.62 7.80 -2.44
CA HIS A 308 11.97 7.78 -3.85
C HIS A 308 13.07 8.81 -4.15
N ARG A 309 12.96 10.02 -3.56
CA ARG A 309 13.94 11.10 -3.73
C ARG A 309 15.28 10.87 -3.00
N TYR A 310 15.24 10.26 -1.82
CA TYR A 310 16.38 9.99 -0.94
C TYR A 310 16.44 8.49 -0.63
N PRO A 311 16.86 7.65 -1.60
CA PRO A 311 17.04 6.24 -1.35
C PRO A 311 18.10 6.05 -0.25
N ARG A 312 17.90 5.06 0.63
CA ARG A 312 18.97 4.65 1.56
C ARG A 312 20.10 4.08 0.72
N VAL A 313 21.31 4.59 0.92
CA VAL A 313 22.52 3.91 0.46
C VAL A 313 22.56 2.60 1.26
N SER A 314 22.38 1.49 0.56
CA SER A 314 22.44 0.15 1.12
C SER A 314 23.88 -0.24 1.39
#